data_AF-A0A2M6X2G1-F1
#
_entry.id   AF-A0A2M6X2G1-F1
#
_cell.length_a   1.000
_cell.length_b   1.000
_cell.length_c   1.000
_cell.angle_alpha   90.00
_cell.angle_beta   90.00
_cell.angle_gamma   90.00
#
_symmetry.space_group_name_H-M   'P 1'
#
loop_
_entity.id
_entity.type
_entity.pdbx_description
1 polymer ?
#
loop_
_entity_poly.entity_id
_entity_poly.type
_entity_poly.pdbx_seq_one_letter_code
_entity_poly.pdbx_strand_id
1 'polypeptide(L)'
;MPQGSQCVSETQSRTCNNGVFTAWTGSYTQLSCTVEAPPAPTPTPTPAPTPAPVPGGFAIQPVSKITVSTELDELYPISIPLKFQNSSGAIVTAIRKLWRSGNEMPISQKLTVISANEITWTVDATYYGSYEIEVAAQDSKSTATARIPIEILRPTTLPPIHKLTSGALGILFQKLWSDGSAAGNINDWYANHDNLHGNNWWFDQFPQIRRLPEDRTGFQTTAIPGKVVWGNASLAVTSGENWASLPRYHMHFGYKIESSYKIFRQNQINYHPEHTDHDSVDHFHLNQPFVGISQGSSGSEIYAGGLDACVLATMRPEVKTALVERGLLMAVLVMARRRIRAGSDEVYLSGAGHPTAIGTDFTNQKCLDLINFTNGISAMEIPPVAQVAIKSETFSSPSEQLYTGPWLINRIFRGNEFTKKMRVSAATSFDVNGRKLTYHWKVLRSGDDKVRIQPLNSNASEVDIEIDYHPRTNNGGTTLPSNRVDIGLFVHNGSYYSMPALITSFTLDNETRIYDDQGNLVSKEQNTNYVHPLLK
;
A
#
# COMPACT_ATOMS: atom_id res chain seq x y z
N MET A 1 -24.90 25.35 -16.50
CA MET A 1 -25.95 26.29 -16.97
C MET A 1 -27.14 25.46 -17.47
N PRO A 2 -28.41 25.92 -17.31
CA PRO A 2 -29.58 25.19 -17.80
C PRO A 2 -29.52 24.90 -19.30
N GLN A 3 -30.15 23.82 -19.74
CA GLN A 3 -30.23 23.41 -21.15
C GLN A 3 -30.68 24.58 -22.04
N GLY A 4 -29.95 24.83 -23.13
CA GLY A 4 -30.20 25.94 -24.07
C GLY A 4 -29.44 27.24 -23.75
N SER A 5 -28.70 27.30 -22.64
CA SER A 5 -27.79 28.42 -22.36
C SER A 5 -26.53 28.32 -23.22
N GLN A 6 -25.94 29.45 -23.61
CA GLN A 6 -24.63 29.48 -24.26
C GLN A 6 -23.53 29.68 -23.22
N CYS A 7 -22.50 28.82 -23.28
CA CYS A 7 -21.28 29.05 -22.53
C CYS A 7 -20.39 30.01 -23.35
N VAL A 8 -20.16 31.20 -22.80
CA VAL A 8 -19.22 32.16 -23.38
C VAL A 8 -17.92 32.02 -22.59
N SER A 9 -16.79 31.88 -23.26
CA SER A 9 -15.48 31.93 -22.61
C SER A 9 -14.96 33.36 -22.61
N GLU A 10 -14.27 33.76 -21.53
CA GLU A 10 -13.47 34.97 -21.52
C GLU A 10 -12.02 34.61 -21.14
N THR A 11 -11.05 35.28 -21.76
CA THR A 11 -9.65 35.18 -21.37
C THR A 11 -9.36 36.24 -20.32
N GLN A 12 -9.09 35.79 -19.09
CA GLN A 12 -8.68 36.67 -18.00
C GLN A 12 -7.15 36.73 -17.93
N SER A 13 -6.61 37.92 -17.70
CA SER A 13 -5.18 38.18 -17.53
C SER A 13 -4.94 38.92 -16.22
N ARG A 14 -3.76 38.78 -15.64
CA ARG A 14 -3.32 39.61 -14.50
C ARG A 14 -1.82 39.82 -14.59
N THR A 15 -1.35 40.92 -14.03
CA THR A 15 0.07 41.28 -14.07
C THR A 15 0.71 40.99 -12.71
N CYS A 16 1.93 40.46 -12.70
CA CYS A 16 2.72 40.31 -11.48
C CYS A 16 3.68 41.48 -11.37
N ASN A 17 3.53 42.30 -10.32
CA ASN A 17 4.42 43.41 -10.03
C ASN A 17 5.10 43.16 -8.68
N ASN A 18 6.43 42.93 -8.70
CA ASN A 18 7.25 42.66 -7.50
C ASN A 18 6.71 41.54 -6.60
N GLY A 19 6.27 40.42 -7.20
CA GLY A 19 5.77 39.26 -6.47
C GLY A 19 4.32 39.36 -6.00
N VAL A 20 3.64 40.49 -6.27
CA VAL A 20 2.21 40.68 -5.98
C VAL A 20 1.42 40.68 -7.29
N PHE A 21 0.43 39.79 -7.39
CA PHE A 21 -0.46 39.74 -8.54
C PHE A 21 -1.56 40.79 -8.44
N THR A 22 -1.87 41.47 -9.54
CA THR A 22 -3.07 42.30 -9.65
C THR A 22 -4.35 41.44 -9.65
N ALA A 23 -5.50 42.09 -9.48
CA ALA A 23 -6.77 41.47 -9.78
C ALA A 23 -6.79 40.95 -11.23
N TRP A 24 -7.53 39.87 -11.46
CA TRP A 24 -7.81 39.35 -12.79
C TRP A 24 -8.66 40.35 -13.58
N THR A 25 -8.37 40.51 -14.87
CA THR A 25 -9.26 41.21 -15.81
C THR A 25 -10.47 40.33 -16.11
N GLY A 26 -11.66 40.91 -16.27
CA GLY A 26 -12.89 40.17 -16.59
C GLY A 26 -13.90 40.17 -15.44
N SER A 27 -15.00 39.45 -15.62
CA SER A 27 -16.13 39.42 -14.67
C SER A 27 -16.52 38.01 -14.20
N TYR A 28 -15.96 36.97 -14.84
CA TYR A 28 -16.32 35.60 -14.55
C TYR A 28 -15.53 35.06 -13.37
N THR A 29 -16.23 34.37 -12.48
CA THR A 29 -15.71 33.84 -11.22
C THR A 29 -15.51 32.33 -11.25
N GLN A 30 -15.81 31.67 -12.38
CA GLN A 30 -15.81 30.22 -12.53
C GLN A 30 -14.77 29.79 -13.57
N LEU A 31 -13.94 28.80 -13.22
CA LEU A 31 -12.85 28.27 -14.08
C LEU A 31 -13.35 27.47 -15.29
N SER A 32 -14.60 27.02 -15.24
CA SER A 32 -15.24 26.32 -16.34
C SER A 32 -16.74 26.57 -16.30
N CYS A 33 -17.36 26.53 -17.48
CA CYS A 33 -18.80 26.49 -17.59
C CYS A 33 -19.14 25.33 -18.51
N THR A 34 -20.05 24.48 -18.04
CA THR A 34 -20.61 23.37 -18.80
C THR A 34 -22.11 23.64 -18.96
N VAL A 35 -22.58 23.57 -20.20
CA VAL A 35 -24.00 23.56 -20.50
C VAL A 35 -24.49 22.15 -20.26
N GLU A 36 -25.57 22.00 -19.50
CA GLU A 36 -26.21 20.72 -19.30
C GLU A 36 -26.61 20.16 -20.67
N ALA A 37 -26.06 18.98 -21.01
CA ALA A 37 -26.41 18.32 -22.26
C ALA A 37 -27.92 18.05 -22.27
N PRO A 38 -28.59 18.11 -23.43
CA PRO A 38 -29.93 17.55 -23.54
C PRO A 38 -29.91 16.15 -22.94
N PRO A 39 -30.95 15.73 -22.19
CA PRO A 39 -31.09 14.33 -21.88
C PRO A 39 -30.99 13.60 -23.21
N ALA A 40 -29.95 12.78 -23.37
CA ALA A 40 -29.85 11.92 -24.53
C ALA A 40 -31.21 11.21 -24.61
N PRO A 41 -31.88 11.16 -25.78
CA PRO A 41 -33.05 10.31 -25.89
C PRO A 41 -32.56 8.96 -25.41
N THR A 42 -33.10 8.50 -24.28
CA THR A 42 -32.76 7.19 -23.75
C THR A 42 -32.95 6.28 -24.94
N PRO A 43 -31.90 5.65 -25.52
CA PRO A 43 -32.17 4.49 -26.33
C PRO A 43 -32.84 3.58 -25.32
N THR A 44 -34.16 3.42 -25.46
CA THR A 44 -34.81 2.25 -24.90
C THR A 44 -33.86 1.14 -25.30
N PRO A 45 -33.23 0.42 -24.35
CA PRO A 45 -32.47 -0.74 -24.74
C PRO A 45 -33.48 -1.55 -25.54
N THR A 46 -33.29 -1.62 -26.87
CA THR A 46 -33.82 -2.77 -27.57
C THR A 46 -33.14 -3.87 -26.80
N PRO A 47 -33.88 -4.67 -26.00
CA PRO A 47 -33.25 -5.79 -25.35
C PRO A 47 -32.52 -6.50 -26.48
N ALA A 48 -31.18 -6.55 -26.41
CA ALA A 48 -30.48 -7.59 -27.14
C ALA A 48 -31.30 -8.83 -26.82
N PRO A 49 -31.95 -9.48 -27.79
CA PRO A 49 -32.97 -10.46 -27.51
C PRO A 49 -32.32 -11.41 -26.51
N THR A 50 -32.78 -11.34 -25.26
CA THR A 50 -32.57 -12.42 -24.32
C THR A 50 -32.99 -13.61 -25.14
N PRO A 51 -32.10 -14.57 -25.43
CA PRO A 51 -32.51 -15.77 -26.14
C PRO A 51 -33.78 -16.19 -25.44
N ALA A 52 -34.92 -16.18 -26.15
CA ALA A 52 -36.18 -16.56 -25.55
C ALA A 52 -35.85 -17.86 -24.82
N PRO A 53 -36.05 -17.95 -23.49
CA PRO A 53 -35.65 -19.13 -22.75
C PRO A 53 -36.25 -20.29 -23.53
N VAL A 54 -35.39 -21.16 -24.07
CA VAL A 54 -35.85 -22.34 -24.79
C VAL A 54 -36.89 -22.94 -23.84
N PRO A 55 -38.17 -23.04 -24.21
CA PRO A 55 -39.18 -23.46 -23.27
C PRO A 55 -38.78 -24.84 -22.73
N GLY A 56 -38.42 -24.91 -21.45
CA GLY A 56 -37.89 -26.12 -20.79
C GLY A 56 -36.38 -26.19 -20.53
N GLY A 57 -35.58 -25.16 -20.83
CA GLY A 57 -34.14 -25.12 -20.49
C GLY A 57 -33.87 -24.89 -19.00
N PHE A 58 -32.77 -25.44 -18.48
CA PHE A 58 -32.29 -25.17 -17.12
C PHE A 58 -31.93 -23.69 -16.93
N ALA A 59 -32.45 -23.07 -15.86
CA ALA A 59 -32.20 -21.66 -15.54
C ALA A 59 -32.13 -21.43 -14.03
N ILE A 60 -31.41 -20.38 -13.62
CA ILE A 60 -31.46 -19.85 -12.25
C ILE A 60 -32.63 -18.85 -12.19
N GLN A 61 -33.51 -18.98 -11.19
CA GLN A 61 -34.63 -18.05 -10.99
C GLN A 61 -34.10 -16.65 -10.69
N PRO A 62 -34.77 -15.58 -11.19
CA PRO A 62 -34.42 -14.22 -10.83
C PRO A 62 -34.43 -14.02 -9.31
N VAL A 63 -33.33 -13.48 -8.79
CA VAL A 63 -33.23 -13.08 -7.38
C VAL A 63 -33.60 -11.59 -7.31
N SER A 64 -34.56 -11.26 -6.45
CA SER A 64 -34.93 -9.86 -6.20
C SER A 64 -33.76 -9.11 -5.54
N LYS A 65 -33.70 -7.79 -5.74
CA LYS A 65 -32.67 -6.95 -5.13
C LYS A 65 -32.62 -7.14 -3.62
N ILE A 66 -31.47 -7.58 -3.12
CA ILE A 66 -31.22 -7.74 -1.68
C ILE A 66 -30.74 -6.41 -1.15
N THR A 67 -31.32 -5.93 -0.05
CA THR A 67 -30.89 -4.69 0.61
C THR A 67 -30.44 -5.01 2.03
N VAL A 68 -29.26 -4.53 2.40
CA VAL A 68 -28.62 -4.83 3.68
C VAL A 68 -28.25 -3.52 4.37
N SER A 69 -28.76 -3.32 5.57
CA SER A 69 -28.31 -2.25 6.46
C SER A 69 -27.15 -2.77 7.30
N THR A 70 -26.06 -2.03 7.36
CA THR A 70 -24.88 -2.38 8.14
C THR A 70 -24.57 -1.31 9.18
N GLU A 71 -24.27 -1.72 10.40
CA GLU A 71 -23.68 -0.86 11.43
C GLU A 71 -22.15 -0.92 11.41
N LEU A 72 -21.55 0.05 12.10
CA LEU A 72 -20.11 0.11 12.29
C LEU A 72 -19.62 -1.07 13.14
N ASP A 73 -18.44 -1.61 12.81
CA ASP A 73 -17.79 -2.75 13.49
C ASP A 73 -18.53 -4.09 13.50
N GLU A 74 -19.66 -4.19 12.82
CA GLU A 74 -20.42 -5.44 12.73
C GLU A 74 -20.21 -6.12 11.37
N LEU A 75 -20.06 -7.44 11.40
CA LEU A 75 -20.04 -8.30 10.21
C LEU A 75 -21.44 -8.85 9.97
N TYR A 76 -21.92 -8.71 8.74
CA TYR A 76 -23.24 -9.15 8.31
C TYR A 76 -23.10 -10.27 7.27
N PRO A 77 -23.37 -11.53 7.64
CA PRO A 77 -23.46 -12.61 6.68
C PRO A 77 -24.77 -12.49 5.89
N ILE A 78 -24.67 -12.34 4.57
CA ILE A 78 -25.79 -12.33 3.64
C ILE A 78 -25.93 -13.74 3.07
N SER A 79 -27.01 -14.45 3.42
CA SER A 79 -27.37 -15.73 2.79
C SER A 79 -28.20 -15.50 1.54
N ILE A 80 -27.78 -16.09 0.42
CA ILE A 80 -28.43 -15.91 -0.89
C ILE A 80 -28.81 -17.27 -1.45
N PRO A 81 -30.03 -17.77 -1.13
CA PRO A 81 -30.53 -19.01 -1.68
C PRO A 81 -30.91 -18.82 -3.15
N LEU A 82 -30.44 -19.73 -4.00
CA LEU A 82 -30.74 -19.81 -5.41
C LEU A 82 -31.78 -20.90 -5.65
N LYS A 83 -32.77 -20.56 -6.47
CA LYS A 83 -33.78 -21.51 -6.95
C LYS A 83 -33.50 -21.83 -8.40
N PHE A 84 -33.63 -23.10 -8.76
CA PHE A 84 -33.40 -23.59 -10.10
C PHE A 84 -34.74 -23.91 -10.77
N GLN A 85 -34.88 -23.56 -12.05
CA GLN A 85 -35.98 -23.97 -12.90
C GLN A 85 -35.57 -25.16 -13.75
N ASN A 86 -36.49 -26.10 -13.94
CA ASN A 86 -36.35 -27.25 -14.83
C ASN A 86 -35.18 -28.19 -14.48
N SER A 87 -34.71 -28.20 -13.22
CA SER A 87 -33.71 -29.13 -12.73
C SER A 87 -33.78 -29.29 -11.20
N SER A 88 -33.74 -30.54 -10.71
CA SER A 88 -33.74 -30.89 -9.28
C SER A 88 -32.36 -31.29 -8.74
N GLY A 89 -31.36 -31.44 -9.61
CA GLY A 89 -29.99 -31.83 -9.26
C GLY A 89 -28.93 -30.79 -9.65
N ALA A 90 -29.35 -29.57 -9.94
CA ALA A 90 -28.45 -28.48 -10.29
C ALA A 90 -27.64 -28.01 -9.07
N ILE A 91 -26.41 -27.61 -9.32
CA ILE A 91 -25.50 -27.08 -8.29
C ILE A 91 -24.86 -25.76 -8.74
N VAL A 92 -24.61 -24.85 -7.80
CA VAL A 92 -23.75 -23.68 -8.04
C VAL A 92 -22.33 -24.16 -8.25
N THR A 93 -21.74 -23.80 -9.39
CA THR A 93 -20.39 -24.24 -9.76
C THR A 93 -19.35 -23.13 -9.61
N ALA A 94 -19.77 -21.86 -9.72
CA ALA A 94 -18.86 -20.74 -9.57
C ALA A 94 -19.57 -19.42 -9.25
N ILE A 95 -18.90 -18.57 -8.48
CA ILE A 95 -19.07 -17.11 -8.55
C ILE A 95 -18.12 -16.64 -9.64
N ARG A 96 -18.65 -16.03 -10.70
CA ARG A 96 -17.87 -15.68 -11.89
C ARG A 96 -17.30 -14.28 -11.83
N LYS A 97 -18.12 -13.32 -11.39
CA LYS A 97 -17.78 -11.90 -11.40
C LYS A 97 -18.50 -11.15 -10.30
N LEU A 98 -17.89 -10.06 -9.87
CA LEU A 98 -18.42 -9.10 -8.91
C LEU A 98 -18.26 -7.71 -9.49
N TRP A 99 -19.32 -6.91 -9.45
CA TRP A 99 -19.28 -5.50 -9.81
C TRP A 99 -19.71 -4.64 -8.65
N ARG A 100 -19.18 -3.41 -8.61
CA ARG A 100 -19.66 -2.33 -7.75
C ARG A 100 -19.95 -1.11 -8.62
N SER A 101 -21.20 -0.64 -8.58
CA SER A 101 -21.66 0.51 -9.39
C SER A 101 -21.26 0.40 -10.87
N GLY A 102 -21.37 -0.81 -11.43
CA GLY A 102 -21.02 -1.12 -12.83
C GLY A 102 -19.55 -1.41 -13.10
N ASN A 103 -18.64 -1.14 -12.16
CA ASN A 103 -17.21 -1.43 -12.32
C ASN A 103 -16.89 -2.85 -11.84
N GLU A 104 -16.23 -3.65 -12.69
CA GLU A 104 -15.78 -4.99 -12.32
C GLU A 104 -14.69 -4.90 -11.25
N MET A 105 -14.76 -5.79 -10.26
CA MET A 105 -13.77 -5.89 -9.19
C MET A 105 -13.37 -7.35 -8.93
N PRO A 106 -12.20 -7.59 -8.32
CA PRO A 106 -11.82 -8.92 -7.88
C PRO A 106 -12.90 -9.52 -6.98
N ILE A 107 -13.20 -10.80 -7.17
CA ILE A 107 -14.15 -11.52 -6.30
C ILE A 107 -13.66 -11.42 -4.85
N SER A 108 -14.58 -11.08 -3.96
CA SER A 108 -14.32 -10.96 -2.52
C SER A 108 -13.94 -12.32 -1.93
N GLN A 109 -12.92 -12.37 -1.07
CA GLN A 109 -12.56 -13.59 -0.34
C GLN A 109 -13.62 -14.00 0.70
N LYS A 110 -14.55 -13.09 1.02
CA LYS A 110 -15.67 -13.32 1.94
C LYS A 110 -16.96 -13.73 1.21
N LEU A 111 -16.92 -13.88 -0.11
CA LEU A 111 -18.04 -14.31 -0.96
C LEU A 111 -17.80 -15.76 -1.41
N THR A 112 -18.59 -16.71 -0.91
CA THR A 112 -18.35 -18.14 -1.09
C THR A 112 -19.63 -18.91 -1.42
N VAL A 113 -19.46 -20.06 -2.08
CA VAL A 113 -20.53 -21.06 -2.26
C VAL A 113 -20.54 -21.94 -1.01
N ILE A 114 -21.68 -22.02 -0.32
CA ILE A 114 -21.80 -22.77 0.95
C ILE A 114 -22.63 -24.04 0.83
N SER A 115 -23.44 -24.17 -0.22
CA SER A 115 -24.17 -25.39 -0.53
C SER A 115 -24.44 -25.49 -2.02
N ALA A 116 -25.09 -26.60 -2.44
CA ALA A 116 -25.48 -26.82 -3.84
C ALA A 116 -26.31 -25.66 -4.43
N ASN A 117 -27.06 -24.93 -3.63
CA ASN A 117 -27.97 -23.89 -4.10
C ASN A 117 -27.89 -22.60 -3.28
N GLU A 118 -26.78 -22.36 -2.58
CA GLU A 118 -26.65 -21.17 -1.73
C GLU A 118 -25.23 -20.62 -1.76
N ILE A 119 -25.15 -19.30 -1.88
CA ILE A 119 -23.93 -18.53 -1.67
C ILE A 119 -24.08 -17.67 -0.42
N THR A 120 -22.96 -17.34 0.22
CA THR A 120 -22.93 -16.36 1.31
C THR A 120 -21.93 -15.25 1.02
N TRP A 121 -22.23 -14.06 1.52
CA TRP A 121 -21.30 -12.94 1.51
C TRP A 121 -21.25 -12.24 2.86
N THR A 122 -20.11 -12.28 3.53
CA THR A 122 -19.92 -11.54 4.79
C THR A 122 -19.40 -10.13 4.51
N VAL A 123 -20.20 -9.12 4.83
CA VAL A 123 -19.91 -7.69 4.58
C VAL A 123 -19.92 -6.87 5.86
N ASP A 124 -19.44 -5.64 5.79
CA ASP A 124 -19.52 -4.64 6.88
C ASP A 124 -19.78 -3.24 6.28
N ALA A 125 -19.84 -2.22 7.13
CA ALA A 125 -20.10 -0.84 6.72
C ALA A 125 -19.14 -0.24 5.66
N THR A 126 -17.98 -0.85 5.43
CA THR A 126 -17.05 -0.43 4.35
C THR A 126 -17.50 -0.87 2.96
N TYR A 127 -18.40 -1.85 2.87
CA TYR A 127 -18.93 -2.39 1.62
C TYR A 127 -20.15 -1.61 1.12
N TYR A 128 -20.40 -0.38 1.58
CA TYR A 128 -21.59 0.36 1.17
C TYR A 128 -21.63 0.58 -0.36
N GLY A 129 -22.83 0.58 -0.94
CA GLY A 129 -23.10 0.83 -2.35
C GLY A 129 -23.83 -0.31 -3.07
N SER A 130 -24.00 -0.14 -4.38
CA SER A 130 -24.68 -1.11 -5.24
C SER A 130 -23.70 -2.11 -5.85
N TYR A 131 -24.03 -3.40 -5.75
CA TYR A 131 -23.25 -4.51 -6.26
C TYR A 131 -24.08 -5.43 -7.15
N GLU A 132 -23.38 -6.12 -8.05
CA GLU A 132 -23.93 -7.24 -8.81
C GLU A 132 -23.00 -8.45 -8.64
N ILE A 133 -23.56 -9.62 -8.35
CA ILE A 133 -22.83 -10.89 -8.35
C ILE A 133 -23.28 -11.71 -9.54
N GLU A 134 -22.36 -12.13 -10.41
CA GLU A 134 -22.67 -13.14 -11.43
C GLU A 134 -22.32 -14.51 -10.91
N VAL A 135 -23.33 -15.37 -10.84
CA VAL A 135 -23.21 -16.78 -10.44
C VAL A 135 -23.45 -17.69 -11.63
N ALA A 136 -22.78 -18.83 -11.62
CA ALA A 136 -23.04 -19.92 -12.54
C ALA A 136 -23.46 -21.18 -11.78
N ALA A 137 -24.47 -21.84 -12.32
CA ALA A 137 -24.93 -23.14 -11.86
C ALA A 137 -24.95 -24.12 -13.04
N GLN A 138 -24.84 -25.41 -12.75
CA GLN A 138 -24.82 -26.47 -13.74
C GLN A 138 -25.74 -27.61 -13.30
N ASP A 139 -26.44 -28.20 -14.27
CA ASP A 139 -27.07 -29.50 -14.13
C ASP A 139 -26.34 -30.57 -14.96
N SER A 140 -26.92 -31.76 -15.10
CA SER A 140 -26.29 -32.86 -15.83
C SER A 140 -26.08 -32.59 -17.34
N LYS A 141 -26.64 -31.51 -17.90
CA LYS A 141 -26.66 -31.27 -19.35
C LYS A 141 -26.28 -29.84 -19.76
N SER A 142 -26.47 -28.85 -18.89
CA SER A 142 -26.43 -27.42 -19.25
C SER A 142 -25.87 -26.55 -18.11
N THR A 143 -25.41 -25.35 -18.46
CA THR A 143 -24.99 -24.31 -17.52
C THR A 143 -25.92 -23.10 -17.64
N ALA A 144 -26.28 -22.52 -16.50
CA ALA A 144 -27.05 -21.28 -16.42
C ALA A 144 -26.29 -20.24 -15.60
N THR A 145 -26.47 -18.96 -15.92
CA THR A 145 -25.90 -17.84 -15.18
C THR A 145 -26.98 -16.86 -14.74
N ALA A 146 -26.80 -16.21 -13.60
CA ALA A 146 -27.67 -15.14 -13.12
C ALA A 146 -26.86 -14.01 -12.49
N ARG A 147 -27.39 -12.79 -12.60
CA ARG A 147 -26.90 -11.62 -11.87
C ARG A 147 -27.79 -11.33 -10.68
N ILE A 148 -27.18 -11.16 -9.52
CA ILE A 148 -27.85 -10.94 -8.24
C ILE A 148 -27.54 -9.52 -7.79
N PRO A 149 -28.51 -8.59 -7.82
CA PRO A 149 -28.30 -7.24 -7.37
C PRO A 149 -28.36 -7.17 -5.84
N ILE A 150 -27.36 -6.52 -5.24
CA ILE A 150 -27.24 -6.30 -3.80
C ILE A 150 -27.00 -4.81 -3.54
N GLU A 151 -27.69 -4.25 -2.57
CA GLU A 151 -27.45 -2.91 -2.06
C GLU A 151 -27.04 -2.99 -0.60
N ILE A 152 -25.88 -2.42 -0.29
CA ILE A 152 -25.42 -2.28 1.08
C ILE A 152 -25.58 -0.81 1.44
N LEU A 153 -26.50 -0.53 2.35
CA LEU A 153 -26.86 0.83 2.72
C LEU A 153 -25.76 1.47 3.54
N ARG A 154 -25.46 2.73 3.23
CA ARG A 154 -24.54 3.55 4.02
C ARG A 154 -25.13 3.77 5.43
N PRO A 155 -24.33 3.69 6.50
CA PRO A 155 -24.78 4.05 7.84
C PRO A 155 -25.32 5.49 7.89
N THR A 156 -26.43 5.71 8.61
CA THR A 156 -27.20 6.97 8.58
C THR A 156 -26.59 8.13 9.39
N THR A 157 -25.61 7.85 10.25
CA THR A 157 -25.05 8.81 11.22
C THR A 157 -23.54 9.01 11.12
N LEU A 158 -22.99 8.98 9.90
CA LEU A 158 -21.54 9.14 9.72
C LEU A 158 -21.09 10.60 9.82
N PRO A 159 -19.99 10.89 10.55
CA PRO A 159 -19.34 12.19 10.47
C PRO A 159 -18.76 12.41 9.06
N PRO A 160 -18.47 13.66 8.67
CA PRO A 160 -17.89 13.96 7.37
C PRO A 160 -16.54 13.26 7.20
N ILE A 161 -16.20 12.90 5.97
CA ILE A 161 -14.91 12.27 5.66
C ILE A 161 -13.70 13.15 6.05
N HIS A 162 -13.88 14.47 5.99
CA HIS A 162 -12.88 15.47 6.32
C HIS A 162 -13.57 16.73 6.87
N LYS A 163 -13.01 17.40 7.88
CA LYS A 163 -13.60 18.58 8.54
C LYS A 163 -13.47 19.86 7.70
N LEU A 164 -12.40 20.03 6.93
CA LEU A 164 -12.31 21.13 5.96
C LEU A 164 -13.44 21.04 4.95
N THR A 165 -14.31 22.05 4.95
CA THR A 165 -15.44 22.14 4.02
C THR A 165 -15.19 23.07 2.83
N SER A 166 -14.07 23.80 2.83
CA SER A 166 -13.72 24.80 1.82
C SER A 166 -12.27 24.63 1.33
N GLY A 167 -11.93 25.30 0.23
CA GLY A 167 -10.67 25.11 -0.50
C GLY A 167 -10.65 23.85 -1.36
N ALA A 168 -9.67 23.74 -2.27
CA ALA A 168 -9.61 22.66 -3.26
C ALA A 168 -9.65 21.26 -2.63
N LEU A 169 -8.93 21.07 -1.52
CA LEU A 169 -8.87 19.80 -0.80
C LEU A 169 -10.22 19.43 -0.15
N GLY A 170 -10.84 20.36 0.59
CA GLY A 170 -12.12 20.10 1.25
C GLY A 170 -13.27 19.86 0.27
N ILE A 171 -13.29 20.57 -0.87
CA ILE A 171 -14.25 20.37 -1.95
C ILE A 171 -14.05 18.99 -2.59
N LEU A 172 -12.81 18.58 -2.86
CA LEU A 172 -12.51 17.28 -3.44
C LEU A 172 -12.94 16.13 -2.54
N PHE A 173 -12.64 16.19 -1.24
CA PHE A 173 -13.09 15.20 -0.26
C PHE A 173 -14.61 15.03 -0.24
N GLN A 174 -15.34 16.15 -0.14
CA GLN A 174 -16.79 16.12 -0.12
C GLN A 174 -17.38 15.55 -1.41
N LYS A 175 -16.84 15.96 -2.56
CA LYS A 175 -17.28 15.44 -3.86
C LYS A 175 -17.06 13.94 -3.98
N LEU A 176 -15.85 13.45 -3.70
CA LEU A 176 -15.55 12.02 -3.78
C LEU A 176 -16.43 11.21 -2.82
N TRP A 177 -16.74 11.77 -1.65
CA TRP A 177 -17.60 11.13 -0.66
C TRP A 177 -19.09 11.13 -1.04
N SER A 178 -19.62 12.24 -1.57
CA SER A 178 -21.00 12.33 -2.04
C SER A 178 -21.25 11.39 -3.21
N ASP A 179 -20.27 11.26 -4.10
CA ASP A 179 -20.37 10.48 -5.33
C ASP A 179 -20.06 8.98 -5.10
N GLY A 180 -19.82 8.56 -3.84
CA GLY A 180 -19.52 7.16 -3.49
C GLY A 180 -18.15 6.65 -3.99
N SER A 181 -17.29 7.57 -4.44
CA SER A 181 -15.99 7.30 -5.06
C SER A 181 -14.82 7.31 -4.07
N ALA A 182 -15.06 7.55 -2.78
CA ALA A 182 -14.06 7.48 -1.70
C ALA A 182 -14.53 6.55 -0.58
N ALA A 183 -13.63 5.69 -0.07
CA ALA A 183 -13.93 4.74 1.00
C ALA A 183 -14.30 5.40 2.33
N GLY A 184 -13.81 6.61 2.56
CA GLY A 184 -13.81 7.22 3.88
C GLY A 184 -12.85 6.49 4.82
N ASN A 185 -12.83 6.97 6.06
CA ASN A 185 -12.09 6.32 7.15
C ASN A 185 -13.00 5.45 8.02
N ILE A 186 -14.13 4.99 7.46
CA ILE A 186 -14.99 4.01 8.14
C ILE A 186 -14.14 2.78 8.46
N ASN A 187 -14.12 2.38 9.73
CA ASN A 187 -13.38 1.23 10.26
C ASN A 187 -11.86 1.32 10.06
N ASP A 188 -11.33 2.52 9.85
CA ASP A 188 -9.92 2.82 10.04
C ASP A 188 -9.67 3.21 11.50
N TRP A 189 -8.58 2.68 12.04
CA TRP A 189 -8.23 2.82 13.45
C TRP A 189 -6.86 3.43 13.61
N TYR A 190 -6.72 4.13 14.73
CA TYR A 190 -5.44 4.59 15.19
C TYR A 190 -5.07 3.99 16.55
N ALA A 191 -3.85 3.48 16.66
CA ALA A 191 -3.25 2.99 17.88
C ALA A 191 -2.17 3.96 18.39
N ASN A 192 -2.25 4.35 19.66
CA ASN A 192 -1.24 5.17 20.31
C ASN A 192 -0.56 4.36 21.39
N HIS A 193 0.74 4.13 21.23
CA HIS A 193 1.51 3.21 22.07
C HIS A 193 2.35 3.90 23.17
N ASP A 194 2.18 5.21 23.41
CA ASP A 194 3.12 6.03 24.20
C ASP A 194 2.53 7.28 24.94
N ASN A 195 1.27 7.25 25.39
CA ASN A 195 0.61 8.37 26.10
C ASN A 195 0.35 9.66 25.29
N LEU A 196 0.25 9.62 23.97
CA LEU A 196 0.03 10.82 23.14
C LEU A 196 1.18 11.82 23.27
N HIS A 197 2.41 11.32 23.39
CA HIS A 197 3.58 12.18 23.27
C HIS A 197 3.59 12.90 21.90
N GLY A 198 2.91 12.32 20.89
CA GLY A 198 2.58 12.99 19.65
C GLY A 198 1.25 13.77 19.67
N ASN A 199 1.27 15.04 19.26
CA ASN A 199 0.08 15.86 19.03
C ASN A 199 -0.68 15.46 17.74
N ASN A 200 -1.74 14.65 17.86
CA ASN A 200 -2.51 14.13 16.73
C ASN A 200 -3.58 15.10 16.20
N TRP A 201 -3.18 16.31 15.81
CA TRP A 201 -4.06 17.38 15.29
C TRP A 201 -4.91 16.96 14.07
N TRP A 202 -4.53 15.90 13.37
CA TRP A 202 -5.25 15.37 12.22
C TRP A 202 -6.54 14.61 12.59
N PHE A 203 -6.73 14.19 13.85
CA PHE A 203 -8.02 13.59 14.27
C PHE A 203 -9.19 14.54 14.08
N ASP A 204 -8.98 15.81 14.43
CA ASP A 204 -9.99 16.84 14.21
C ASP A 204 -10.28 17.02 12.73
N GLN A 205 -9.32 16.71 11.85
CA GLN A 205 -9.48 16.82 10.40
C GLN A 205 -10.21 15.62 9.79
N PHE A 206 -10.09 14.43 10.37
CA PHE A 206 -10.65 13.18 9.84
C PHE A 206 -11.54 12.49 10.88
N PRO A 207 -12.78 12.98 11.09
CA PRO A 207 -13.60 12.57 12.22
C PRO A 207 -14.21 11.17 12.08
N GLN A 208 -13.99 10.48 10.95
CA GLN A 208 -14.38 9.08 10.77
C GLN A 208 -13.38 8.08 11.40
N ILE A 209 -12.14 8.49 11.66
CA ILE A 209 -11.11 7.63 12.23
C ILE A 209 -11.42 7.35 13.69
N ARG A 210 -11.30 6.09 14.12
CA ARG A 210 -11.52 5.70 15.51
C ARG A 210 -10.20 5.51 16.24
N ARG A 211 -10.17 5.90 17.51
CA ARG A 211 -9.02 5.67 18.38
C ARG A 211 -9.20 4.37 19.14
N LEU A 212 -8.19 3.52 19.11
CA LEU A 212 -8.10 2.36 19.99
C LEU A 212 -7.78 2.81 21.43
N PRO A 213 -8.16 2.02 22.44
CA PRO A 213 -7.70 2.26 23.80
C PRO A 213 -6.19 2.42 23.84
N GLU A 214 -5.73 3.38 24.64
CA GLU A 214 -4.30 3.59 24.83
C GLU A 214 -3.64 2.35 25.43
N ASP A 215 -2.54 1.94 24.85
CA ASP A 215 -1.65 0.93 25.41
C ASP A 215 -0.23 1.51 25.50
N ARG A 216 0.54 1.12 26.52
CA ARG A 216 1.90 1.64 26.75
C ARG A 216 2.95 0.62 26.33
N THR A 217 2.65 -0.10 25.24
CA THR A 217 3.45 -1.23 24.78
C THR A 217 4.71 -0.79 24.04
N GLY A 218 4.77 0.49 23.61
CA GLY A 218 5.86 1.01 22.80
C GLY A 218 5.81 0.42 21.38
N PHE A 219 6.73 -0.48 21.05
CA PHE A 219 6.75 -1.07 19.70
C PHE A 219 5.70 -2.18 19.56
N GLN A 220 4.76 -2.04 18.63
CA GLN A 220 3.72 -3.04 18.39
C GLN A 220 4.33 -4.36 17.87
N THR A 221 4.06 -5.48 18.55
CA THR A 221 4.54 -6.82 18.16
C THR A 221 3.43 -7.79 17.75
N THR A 222 2.17 -7.39 17.92
CA THR A 222 0.99 -8.22 17.63
C THR A 222 -0.03 -7.40 16.87
N ALA A 223 -0.59 -7.96 15.81
CA ALA A 223 -1.62 -7.32 15.02
C ALA A 223 -2.98 -7.35 15.74
N ILE A 224 -3.81 -6.34 15.47
CA ILE A 224 -5.18 -6.26 15.98
C ILE A 224 -6.15 -6.86 14.95
N PRO A 225 -6.71 -8.07 15.17
CA PRO A 225 -7.39 -8.82 14.12
C PRO A 225 -8.56 -8.05 13.48
N GLY A 226 -8.65 -8.13 12.16
CA GLY A 226 -9.79 -7.60 11.39
C GLY A 226 -9.86 -6.08 11.27
N LYS A 227 -8.86 -5.33 11.74
CA LYS A 227 -8.83 -3.87 11.69
C LYS A 227 -7.75 -3.34 10.75
N VAL A 228 -8.07 -2.26 10.04
CA VAL A 228 -7.08 -1.39 9.39
C VAL A 228 -6.57 -0.45 10.47
N VAL A 229 -5.27 -0.52 10.79
CA VAL A 229 -4.69 0.26 11.89
C VAL A 229 -3.46 1.00 11.39
N TRP A 230 -3.32 2.27 11.70
CA TRP A 230 -1.98 2.85 11.79
C TRP A 230 -1.73 3.37 13.19
N GLY A 231 -0.49 3.46 13.61
CA GLY A 231 -0.18 3.91 14.95
C GLY A 231 1.19 4.53 15.06
N ASN A 232 1.55 4.95 16.26
CA ASN A 232 2.91 5.36 16.56
C ASN A 232 3.33 5.05 17.99
N ALA A 233 4.64 5.03 18.17
CA ALA A 233 5.27 5.12 19.49
C ALA A 233 6.54 5.97 19.40
N SER A 234 6.52 7.11 20.08
CA SER A 234 7.53 8.17 20.08
C SER A 234 8.52 7.96 21.22
N LEU A 235 9.13 6.77 21.25
CA LEU A 235 10.06 6.34 22.28
C LEU A 235 11.40 5.92 21.63
N ALA A 236 12.46 5.94 22.43
CA ALA A 236 13.79 5.46 22.06
C ALA A 236 14.54 4.96 23.30
N VAL A 237 15.56 4.14 23.10
CA VAL A 237 16.56 3.82 24.13
C VAL A 237 17.63 4.91 24.05
N THR A 238 17.67 5.82 25.01
CA THR A 238 18.49 7.06 24.92
C THR A 238 19.78 7.02 25.72
N SER A 239 20.12 5.90 26.37
CA SER A 239 21.30 5.80 27.23
C SER A 239 21.93 4.40 27.20
N GLY A 240 23.22 4.34 27.54
CA GLY A 240 23.99 3.09 27.58
C GLY A 240 24.44 2.62 26.20
N GLU A 241 25.09 1.45 26.14
CA GLU A 241 25.66 0.91 24.90
C GLU A 241 24.61 0.45 23.89
N ASN A 242 23.37 0.22 24.35
CA ASN A 242 22.24 -0.21 23.53
C ASN A 242 21.36 0.96 23.06
N TRP A 243 21.89 2.20 23.07
CA TRP A 243 21.15 3.34 22.57
C TRP A 243 20.70 3.08 21.11
N ALA A 244 19.44 3.37 20.82
CA ALA A 244 18.80 3.15 19.53
C ALA A 244 17.38 3.75 19.54
N SER A 245 16.90 4.17 18.38
CA SER A 245 15.46 4.27 18.13
C SER A 245 14.79 2.93 18.41
N LEU A 246 13.51 2.95 18.80
CA LEU A 246 12.71 1.73 18.90
C LEU A 246 12.78 0.85 17.63
N PRO A 247 12.62 1.38 16.40
CA PRO A 247 12.72 0.56 15.21
C PRO A 247 14.09 -0.09 15.06
N ARG A 248 15.21 0.64 15.21
CA ARG A 248 16.55 0.03 15.11
C ARG A 248 16.76 -1.03 16.20
N TYR A 249 16.37 -0.74 17.43
CA TYR A 249 16.47 -1.70 18.54
C TYR A 249 15.76 -3.03 18.21
N HIS A 250 14.55 -2.96 17.65
CA HIS A 250 13.75 -4.13 17.29
C HIS A 250 14.28 -4.87 16.06
N MET A 251 14.86 -4.15 15.10
CA MET A 251 15.46 -4.71 13.87
C MET A 251 16.66 -5.62 14.13
N HIS A 252 17.25 -5.62 15.32
CA HIS A 252 18.31 -6.57 15.69
C HIS A 252 17.81 -8.01 15.84
N PHE A 253 16.49 -8.24 15.83
CA PHE A 253 15.90 -9.56 16.05
C PHE A 253 15.05 -9.98 14.85
N GLY A 254 15.46 -11.04 14.15
CA GLY A 254 14.73 -11.57 12.99
C GLY A 254 13.25 -11.87 13.26
N TYR A 255 12.92 -12.41 14.44
CA TYR A 255 11.53 -12.70 14.81
C TYR A 255 10.67 -11.42 15.01
N LYS A 256 11.28 -10.29 15.38
CA LYS A 256 10.57 -9.00 15.49
C LYS A 256 10.31 -8.39 14.12
N ILE A 257 11.25 -8.55 13.17
CA ILE A 257 11.04 -8.20 11.76
C ILE A 257 9.87 -9.04 11.20
N GLU A 258 9.85 -10.34 11.50
CA GLU A 258 8.74 -11.23 11.11
C GLU A 258 7.39 -10.79 11.71
N SER A 259 7.36 -10.36 12.98
CA SER A 259 6.17 -9.77 13.59
C SER A 259 5.71 -8.51 12.85
N SER A 260 6.63 -7.59 12.51
CA SER A 260 6.29 -6.39 11.73
C SER A 260 5.75 -6.75 10.34
N TYR A 261 6.33 -7.74 9.65
CA TYR A 261 5.79 -8.25 8.39
C TYR A 261 4.36 -8.77 8.55
N LYS A 262 4.09 -9.56 9.59
CA LYS A 262 2.75 -10.09 9.87
C LYS A 262 1.73 -8.99 10.17
N ILE A 263 2.11 -8.00 10.98
CA ILE A 263 1.29 -6.81 11.27
C ILE A 263 0.97 -6.06 9.97
N PHE A 264 1.98 -5.83 9.14
CA PHE A 264 1.84 -5.18 7.83
C PHE A 264 0.87 -5.90 6.90
N ARG A 265 0.98 -7.23 6.83
CA ARG A 265 0.08 -8.09 6.06
C ARG A 265 -1.32 -8.19 6.63
N GLN A 266 -1.53 -7.81 7.88
CA GLN A 266 -2.85 -7.65 8.50
C GLN A 266 -3.39 -6.21 8.37
N ASN A 267 -2.88 -5.45 7.41
CA ASN A 267 -3.26 -4.08 7.11
C ASN A 267 -2.96 -3.10 8.25
N GLN A 268 -1.78 -3.24 8.88
CA GLN A 268 -1.37 -2.37 9.98
C GLN A 268 0.06 -1.85 9.84
N ILE A 269 0.30 -0.58 10.19
CA ILE A 269 1.64 0.01 10.16
C ILE A 269 1.86 0.93 11.37
N ASN A 270 3.03 0.86 12.00
CA ASN A 270 3.42 1.81 13.05
C ASN A 270 4.53 2.72 12.61
N TYR A 271 4.47 3.93 13.13
CA TYR A 271 5.47 4.95 12.93
C TYR A 271 6.29 5.19 14.19
N HIS A 272 7.58 5.40 14.00
CA HIS A 272 8.52 5.73 15.05
C HIS A 272 9.53 6.76 14.56
N PRO A 273 10.01 7.65 15.42
CA PRO A 273 11.11 8.53 15.08
C PRO A 273 12.42 7.73 14.96
N GLU A 274 13.31 8.14 14.05
CA GLU A 274 14.71 7.68 14.02
C GLU A 274 15.52 8.20 15.22
N HIS A 275 15.07 9.30 15.82
CA HIS A 275 15.68 10.00 16.95
C HIS A 275 17.08 10.55 16.68
N THR A 276 18.10 9.71 16.70
CA THR A 276 19.53 10.05 16.46
C THR A 276 20.23 8.98 15.61
N ASP A 277 19.48 8.00 15.09
CA ASP A 277 20.02 6.91 14.30
C ASP A 277 20.30 7.30 12.85
N HIS A 278 19.76 8.43 12.39
CA HIS A 278 19.84 8.91 11.01
C HIS A 278 20.12 10.42 10.96
N ASP A 279 21.15 10.87 11.68
CA ASP A 279 21.58 12.27 11.73
C ASP A 279 22.85 12.52 10.90
N SER A 280 24.03 12.35 11.49
CA SER A 280 25.32 12.53 10.80
C SER A 280 25.80 11.26 10.10
N VAL A 281 25.22 10.11 10.47
CA VAL A 281 25.48 8.76 9.97
C VAL A 281 24.15 8.02 9.98
N ASP A 282 23.92 7.14 9.01
CA ASP A 282 22.81 6.19 9.07
C ASP A 282 23.27 4.90 9.78
N HIS A 283 22.85 4.75 11.04
CA HIS A 283 23.16 3.61 11.90
C HIS A 283 22.25 2.40 11.68
N PHE A 284 21.23 2.48 10.83
CA PHE A 284 20.36 1.34 10.56
C PHE A 284 21.12 0.29 9.74
N HIS A 285 21.15 -0.94 10.23
CA HIS A 285 21.71 -2.09 9.52
C HIS A 285 20.74 -2.69 8.48
N LEU A 286 19.50 -2.20 8.41
CA LEU A 286 18.54 -2.62 7.39
C LEU A 286 17.61 -1.47 6.98
N ASN A 287 17.13 -1.52 5.73
CA ASN A 287 15.99 -0.74 5.27
C ASN A 287 14.77 -1.67 5.18
N GLN A 288 13.58 -1.22 5.58
CA GLN A 288 12.38 -2.05 5.53
C GLN A 288 11.11 -1.27 5.21
N PRO A 289 10.07 -1.94 4.69
CA PRO A 289 8.79 -1.31 4.45
C PRO A 289 7.77 -1.53 5.58
N PHE A 290 8.01 -2.43 6.54
CA PHE A 290 6.98 -2.89 7.48
C PHE A 290 6.69 -1.91 8.63
N VAL A 291 7.62 -0.98 8.86
CA VAL A 291 7.57 0.02 9.92
C VAL A 291 7.91 1.36 9.30
N GLY A 292 7.14 2.39 9.63
CA GLY A 292 7.46 3.75 9.22
C GLY A 292 8.47 4.38 10.17
N ILE A 293 9.53 4.95 9.62
CA ILE A 293 10.56 5.62 10.40
C ILE A 293 10.58 7.08 9.97
N SER A 294 10.23 8.02 10.82
CA SER A 294 10.31 9.45 10.50
C SER A 294 11.68 10.02 10.84
N GLN A 295 12.14 11.00 10.05
CA GLN A 295 13.32 11.81 10.37
C GLN A 295 13.00 12.74 11.54
N GLY A 296 13.86 12.75 12.56
CA GLY A 296 13.72 13.55 13.76
C GLY A 296 13.35 12.73 14.99
N SER A 297 12.91 13.43 16.03
CA SER A 297 12.60 12.87 17.35
C SER A 297 11.09 12.79 17.61
N SER A 298 10.70 12.64 18.88
CA SER A 298 9.30 12.53 19.31
C SER A 298 8.39 13.57 18.63
N GLY A 299 7.30 13.10 18.03
CA GLY A 299 6.32 13.91 17.30
C GLY A 299 6.58 14.05 15.80
N SER A 300 7.74 13.65 15.29
CA SER A 300 8.06 13.70 13.85
C SER A 300 7.22 12.72 13.03
N GLU A 301 6.83 11.61 13.62
CA GLU A 301 6.07 10.53 12.99
C GLU A 301 4.61 10.89 12.66
N ILE A 302 4.05 11.90 13.35
CA ILE A 302 2.66 12.30 13.22
C ILE A 302 2.32 12.79 11.81
N TYR A 303 3.28 13.43 11.12
CA TYR A 303 3.10 13.90 9.75
C TYR A 303 2.83 12.76 8.77
N ALA A 304 3.40 11.57 9.01
CA ALA A 304 3.11 10.39 8.21
C ALA A 304 1.68 9.89 8.44
N GLY A 305 1.19 9.93 9.69
CA GLY A 305 -0.20 9.58 10.03
C GLY A 305 -1.24 10.44 9.29
N GLY A 306 -0.98 11.75 9.15
CA GLY A 306 -1.84 12.65 8.37
C GLY A 306 -1.93 12.26 6.87
N LEU A 307 -0.82 11.86 6.25
CA LEU A 307 -0.83 11.39 4.85
C LEU A 307 -1.60 10.07 4.72
N ASP A 308 -1.52 9.18 5.70
CA ASP A 308 -2.25 7.91 5.69
C ASP A 308 -3.75 8.10 5.82
N ALA A 309 -4.18 9.02 6.68
CA ALA A 309 -5.57 9.42 6.75
C ALA A 309 -6.09 9.87 5.36
N CYS A 310 -5.34 10.72 4.64
CA CYS A 310 -5.68 11.14 3.28
C CYS A 310 -5.83 9.96 2.31
N VAL A 311 -4.82 9.08 2.26
CA VAL A 311 -4.78 7.93 1.34
C VAL A 311 -5.93 6.98 1.63
N LEU A 312 -6.10 6.58 2.88
CA LEU A 312 -7.10 5.60 3.29
C LEU A 312 -8.52 6.13 3.12
N ALA A 313 -8.73 7.43 3.31
CA ALA A 313 -10.02 8.08 3.10
C ALA A 313 -10.44 8.08 1.63
N THR A 314 -9.51 8.34 0.73
CA THR A 314 -9.82 8.69 -0.67
C THR A 314 -9.60 7.58 -1.68
N MET A 315 -9.03 6.45 -1.27
CA MET A 315 -9.06 5.24 -2.09
C MET A 315 -10.50 4.94 -2.51
N ARG A 316 -10.65 4.47 -3.76
CA ARG A 316 -11.95 3.95 -4.21
C ARG A 316 -12.38 2.81 -3.30
N PRO A 317 -13.66 2.76 -2.85
CA PRO A 317 -14.05 1.76 -1.85
C PRO A 317 -13.82 0.32 -2.33
N GLU A 318 -14.14 -0.01 -3.59
CA GLU A 318 -13.87 -1.35 -4.15
C GLU A 318 -12.38 -1.72 -4.14
N VAL A 319 -11.50 -0.74 -4.32
CA VAL A 319 -10.04 -0.95 -4.29
C VAL A 319 -9.56 -1.16 -2.87
N LYS A 320 -9.98 -0.30 -1.92
CA LYS A 320 -9.63 -0.45 -0.50
C LYS A 320 -10.10 -1.80 0.03
N THR A 321 -11.34 -2.19 -0.25
CA THR A 321 -11.89 -3.51 0.12
C THR A 321 -11.05 -4.65 -0.45
N ALA A 322 -10.76 -4.63 -1.76
CA ALA A 322 -9.97 -5.68 -2.40
C ALA A 322 -8.55 -5.79 -1.81
N LEU A 323 -7.93 -4.66 -1.46
CA LEU A 323 -6.63 -4.58 -0.81
C LEU A 323 -6.64 -5.10 0.63
N VAL A 324 -7.65 -4.71 1.43
CA VAL A 324 -7.80 -5.12 2.83
C VAL A 324 -7.93 -6.64 2.92
N GLU A 325 -8.82 -7.24 2.13
CA GLU A 325 -9.03 -8.69 2.14
C GLU A 325 -7.74 -9.45 1.82
N ARG A 326 -6.91 -8.90 0.93
CA ARG A 326 -5.65 -9.52 0.49
C ARG A 326 -4.45 -9.14 1.35
N GLY A 327 -4.63 -8.30 2.39
CA GLY A 327 -3.54 -7.80 3.24
C GLY A 327 -2.58 -6.82 2.55
N LEU A 328 -2.97 -6.26 1.41
CA LEU A 328 -2.10 -5.47 0.52
C LEU A 328 -2.25 -3.96 0.73
N LEU A 329 -3.17 -3.53 1.59
CA LEU A 329 -3.48 -2.11 1.78
C LEU A 329 -2.24 -1.30 2.17
N MET A 330 -1.47 -1.78 3.15
CA MET A 330 -0.28 -1.08 3.62
C MET A 330 0.84 -1.06 2.58
N ALA A 331 0.94 -2.10 1.74
CA ALA A 331 1.93 -2.14 0.65
C ALA A 331 1.65 -1.05 -0.38
N VAL A 332 0.38 -0.91 -0.79
CA VAL A 332 -0.04 0.12 -1.74
C VAL A 332 0.07 1.52 -1.13
N LEU A 333 -0.25 1.67 0.16
CA LEU A 333 -0.10 2.94 0.88
C LEU A 333 1.37 3.39 0.94
N VAL A 334 2.29 2.49 1.34
CA VAL A 334 3.74 2.79 1.38
C VAL A 334 4.29 3.05 -0.03
N MET A 335 3.84 2.28 -1.03
CA MET A 335 4.18 2.50 -2.44
C MET A 335 3.74 3.90 -2.90
N ALA A 336 2.47 4.25 -2.72
CA ALA A 336 1.90 5.52 -3.16
C ALA A 336 2.63 6.70 -2.52
N ARG A 337 2.91 6.64 -1.21
CA ARG A 337 3.67 7.69 -0.52
C ARG A 337 5.07 7.85 -1.10
N ARG A 338 5.79 6.74 -1.27
CA ARG A 338 7.14 6.74 -1.84
C ARG A 338 7.12 7.30 -3.28
N ARG A 339 6.12 6.91 -4.08
CA ARG A 339 5.97 7.34 -5.47
C ARG A 339 5.63 8.82 -5.62
N ILE A 340 4.73 9.34 -4.78
CA ILE A 340 4.38 10.77 -4.77
C ILE A 340 5.55 11.61 -4.31
N ARG A 341 6.26 11.19 -3.25
CA ARG A 341 7.47 11.91 -2.82
C ARG A 341 8.56 11.90 -3.89
N ALA A 342 8.75 10.78 -4.58
CA ALA A 342 9.73 10.66 -5.65
C ALA A 342 9.40 11.55 -6.85
N GLY A 343 8.12 11.85 -7.10
CA GLY A 343 7.67 12.70 -8.21
C GLY A 343 7.75 12.06 -9.60
N SER A 344 8.71 11.16 -9.84
CA SER A 344 8.90 10.45 -11.12
C SER A 344 9.20 8.96 -10.92
N ASP A 345 9.05 8.16 -11.97
CA ASP A 345 9.43 6.74 -11.95
C ASP A 345 10.95 6.56 -11.84
N GLU A 346 11.72 7.44 -12.46
CA GLU A 346 13.19 7.40 -12.38
C GLU A 346 13.68 7.56 -10.93
N VAL A 347 13.15 8.56 -10.21
CA VAL A 347 13.48 8.77 -8.80
C VAL A 347 12.90 7.66 -7.93
N TYR A 348 11.70 7.15 -8.25
CA TYR A 348 11.10 6.03 -7.53
C TYR A 348 11.97 4.77 -7.63
N LEU A 349 12.53 4.48 -8.81
CA LEU A 349 13.42 3.34 -9.05
C LEU A 349 14.88 3.60 -8.61
N SER A 350 15.10 4.56 -7.71
CA SER A 350 16.40 4.94 -7.18
C SER A 350 16.40 4.96 -5.64
N GLY A 351 17.57 5.03 -5.03
CA GLY A 351 17.69 5.18 -3.57
C GLY A 351 16.93 6.37 -2.99
N ALA A 352 16.84 7.48 -3.73
CA ALA A 352 16.14 8.68 -3.28
C ALA A 352 14.62 8.46 -3.09
N GLY A 353 14.02 7.52 -3.82
CA GLY A 353 12.62 7.12 -3.63
C GLY A 353 12.39 6.29 -2.35
N HIS A 354 13.46 5.69 -1.81
CA HIS A 354 13.43 4.67 -0.77
C HIS A 354 14.33 5.00 0.45
N PRO A 355 14.19 6.19 1.06
CA PRO A 355 15.01 6.57 2.21
C PRO A 355 14.71 5.67 3.43
N THR A 356 15.70 5.55 4.32
CA THR A 356 15.57 4.88 5.62
C THR A 356 14.54 5.59 6.50
N ALA A 357 14.71 6.90 6.68
CA ALA A 357 13.82 7.77 7.43
C ALA A 357 13.07 8.72 6.49
N ILE A 358 11.75 8.83 6.64
CA ILE A 358 10.90 9.72 5.85
C ILE A 358 10.84 11.11 6.49
N GLY A 359 10.99 12.16 5.69
CA GLY A 359 10.88 13.55 6.17
C GLY A 359 9.48 13.94 6.65
N THR A 360 9.40 15.09 7.33
CA THR A 360 8.17 15.68 7.91
C THR A 360 7.39 16.50 6.87
N ASP A 361 7.17 15.93 5.71
CA ASP A 361 6.91 16.71 4.50
C ASP A 361 5.42 16.82 4.12
N PHE A 362 4.50 16.62 5.09
CA PHE A 362 3.05 16.72 4.91
C PHE A 362 2.62 18.13 4.48
N THR A 363 1.87 18.23 3.39
CA THR A 363 1.22 19.46 2.93
C THR A 363 -0.13 19.14 2.31
N ASN A 364 -1.03 20.11 2.25
CA ASN A 364 -2.30 19.97 1.52
C ASN A 364 -2.09 19.57 0.05
N GLN A 365 -1.01 20.06 -0.59
CA GLN A 365 -0.69 19.70 -1.97
C GLN A 365 -0.31 18.21 -2.09
N LYS A 366 0.51 17.68 -1.18
CA LYS A 366 0.83 16.25 -1.20
C LYS A 366 -0.37 15.37 -0.87
N CYS A 367 -1.27 15.84 -0.01
CA CYS A 367 -2.55 15.16 0.20
C CYS A 367 -3.35 15.15 -1.12
N LEU A 368 -3.46 16.26 -1.84
CA LEU A 368 -4.11 16.31 -3.18
C LEU A 368 -3.46 15.35 -4.19
N ASP A 369 -2.13 15.34 -4.27
CA ASP A 369 -1.40 14.48 -5.20
C ASP A 369 -1.60 12.99 -4.88
N LEU A 370 -1.59 12.64 -3.60
CA LEU A 370 -1.92 11.29 -3.13
C LEU A 370 -3.34 10.90 -3.46
N ILE A 371 -4.32 11.78 -3.22
CA ILE A 371 -5.73 11.53 -3.54
C ILE A 371 -5.89 11.25 -5.03
N ASN A 372 -5.31 12.08 -5.89
CA ASN A 372 -5.40 11.91 -7.34
C ASN A 372 -4.78 10.57 -7.79
N PHE A 373 -3.63 10.20 -7.20
CA PHE A 373 -2.98 8.94 -7.52
C PHE A 373 -3.76 7.72 -7.01
N THR A 374 -4.15 7.69 -5.73
CA THR A 374 -4.77 6.49 -5.12
C THR A 374 -6.22 6.32 -5.54
N ASN A 375 -6.96 7.40 -5.80
CA ASN A 375 -8.31 7.33 -6.39
C ASN A 375 -8.25 6.89 -7.86
N GLY A 376 -7.15 7.19 -8.57
CA GLY A 376 -6.88 6.72 -9.93
C GLY A 376 -6.68 5.20 -10.06
N ILE A 377 -6.23 4.51 -9.01
CA ILE A 377 -6.03 3.05 -9.01
C ILE A 377 -7.36 2.34 -9.23
N SER A 378 -7.47 1.48 -10.24
CA SER A 378 -8.68 0.71 -10.53
C SER A 378 -8.64 -0.68 -9.90
N ALA A 379 -9.82 -1.26 -9.63
CA ALA A 379 -9.91 -2.61 -9.06
C ALA A 379 -9.32 -3.69 -9.99
N MET A 380 -9.19 -3.37 -11.28
CA MET A 380 -8.61 -4.25 -12.30
C MET A 380 -7.14 -3.94 -12.63
N GLU A 381 -6.55 -2.96 -11.95
CA GLU A 381 -5.16 -2.54 -12.11
C GLU A 381 -4.54 -2.28 -10.72
N ILE A 382 -4.79 -3.18 -9.78
CA ILE A 382 -4.19 -3.10 -8.45
C ILE A 382 -2.66 -3.20 -8.59
N PRO A 383 -1.87 -2.35 -7.90
CA PRO A 383 -0.41 -2.44 -7.97
C PRO A 383 0.09 -3.85 -7.65
N PRO A 384 1.09 -4.35 -8.40
CA PRO A 384 1.58 -5.71 -8.23
C PRO A 384 2.42 -5.84 -6.94
N VAL A 385 2.75 -7.09 -6.59
CA VAL A 385 3.54 -7.43 -5.41
C VAL A 385 4.88 -8.01 -5.84
N ALA A 386 5.97 -7.30 -5.52
CA ALA A 386 7.31 -7.86 -5.62
C ALA A 386 7.54 -8.83 -4.45
N GLN A 387 8.12 -9.99 -4.77
CA GLN A 387 8.62 -10.93 -3.78
C GLN A 387 9.97 -11.47 -4.21
N VAL A 388 10.82 -11.77 -3.22
CA VAL A 388 12.14 -12.37 -3.40
C VAL A 388 12.24 -13.67 -2.60
N ALA A 389 12.96 -14.63 -3.14
CA ALA A 389 13.31 -15.87 -2.49
C ALA A 389 14.77 -16.25 -2.79
N ILE A 390 15.52 -16.67 -1.78
CA ILE A 390 16.90 -17.11 -1.94
C ILE A 390 16.91 -18.55 -2.45
N LYS A 391 17.68 -18.80 -3.51
CA LYS A 391 17.94 -20.14 -4.03
C LYS A 391 19.26 -20.70 -3.47
N SER A 392 20.27 -19.86 -3.33
CA SER A 392 21.57 -20.18 -2.72
C SER A 392 22.29 -18.90 -2.30
N GLU A 393 23.16 -18.97 -1.30
CA GLU A 393 23.98 -17.82 -0.88
C GLU A 393 25.26 -18.25 -0.16
N THR A 394 26.24 -17.34 -0.07
CA THR A 394 27.50 -17.53 0.68
C THR A 394 27.52 -16.83 2.03
N PHE A 395 26.40 -16.23 2.45
CA PHE A 395 26.22 -15.74 3.81
C PHE A 395 26.00 -16.93 4.76
N SER A 396 26.83 -17.02 5.79
CA SER A 396 26.88 -18.13 6.74
C SER A 396 25.65 -18.14 7.65
N SER A 397 24.94 -19.27 7.67
CA SER A 397 23.82 -19.45 8.59
C SER A 397 24.30 -19.95 9.96
N PRO A 398 23.73 -19.47 11.09
CA PRO A 398 22.75 -18.37 11.18
C PRO A 398 23.40 -16.98 11.34
N SER A 399 24.72 -16.91 11.54
CA SER A 399 25.42 -15.70 12.04
C SER A 399 25.32 -14.48 11.12
N GLU A 400 25.19 -14.69 9.81
CA GLU A 400 25.09 -13.64 8.81
C GLU A 400 23.66 -13.48 8.26
N GLN A 401 22.72 -14.38 8.61
CA GLN A 401 21.37 -14.45 8.06
C GLN A 401 20.31 -13.94 9.04
N LEU A 402 20.30 -12.63 9.30
CA LEU A 402 19.44 -12.06 10.35
C LEU A 402 17.94 -12.22 10.07
N TYR A 403 17.51 -12.08 8.80
CA TYR A 403 16.13 -12.28 8.40
C TYR A 403 16.00 -12.69 6.94
N THR A 404 15.09 -13.61 6.66
CA THR A 404 14.73 -14.03 5.30
C THR A 404 13.21 -14.11 5.20
N GLY A 405 12.61 -13.20 4.44
CA GLY A 405 11.18 -13.19 4.16
C GLY A 405 10.90 -12.76 2.71
N PRO A 406 9.64 -12.87 2.26
CA PRO A 406 9.30 -12.64 0.86
C PRO A 406 9.49 -11.19 0.41
N TRP A 407 9.42 -10.21 1.32
CA TRP A 407 9.54 -8.78 1.02
C TRP A 407 10.82 -8.13 1.54
N LEU A 408 11.58 -8.86 2.35
CA LEU A 408 12.83 -8.38 2.94
C LEU A 408 13.78 -9.54 3.18
N ILE A 409 15.00 -9.40 2.69
CA ILE A 409 16.15 -10.22 3.05
C ILE A 409 17.15 -9.29 3.76
N ASN A 410 17.63 -9.68 4.95
CA ASN A 410 18.61 -8.91 5.70
C ASN A 410 19.84 -9.77 6.05
N ARG A 411 21.03 -9.27 5.73
CA ARG A 411 22.31 -9.94 5.95
C ARG A 411 23.30 -9.08 6.71
N ILE A 412 24.03 -9.69 7.63
CA ILE A 412 25.16 -9.06 8.33
C ILE A 412 26.45 -9.66 7.76
N PHE A 413 27.29 -8.85 7.15
CA PHE A 413 28.53 -9.28 6.50
C PHE A 413 29.64 -9.37 7.56
N ARG A 414 30.03 -10.60 7.94
CA ARG A 414 31.01 -10.89 8.99
C ARG A 414 32.23 -11.66 8.47
N GLY A 415 32.04 -12.57 7.52
CA GLY A 415 33.11 -13.40 6.96
C GLY A 415 34.23 -12.59 6.31
N ASN A 416 35.42 -13.17 6.19
CA ASN A 416 36.62 -12.48 5.70
C ASN A 416 36.67 -12.30 4.19
N GLU A 417 35.77 -12.95 3.45
CA GLU A 417 35.70 -12.87 2.00
C GLU A 417 35.47 -11.42 1.55
N PHE A 418 36.08 -11.03 0.43
CA PHE A 418 35.81 -9.72 -0.15
C PHE A 418 34.38 -9.64 -0.69
N THR A 419 33.88 -10.72 -1.30
CA THR A 419 32.58 -10.75 -1.98
C THR A 419 31.69 -11.84 -1.41
N LYS A 420 30.44 -11.48 -1.08
CA LYS A 420 29.34 -12.42 -0.81
C LYS A 420 28.45 -12.55 -2.04
N LYS A 421 27.88 -13.73 -2.27
CA LYS A 421 27.05 -14.03 -3.44
C LYS A 421 25.70 -14.57 -3.02
N MET A 422 24.68 -14.24 -3.79
CA MET A 422 23.31 -14.73 -3.62
C MET A 422 22.68 -15.00 -4.98
N ARG A 423 22.02 -16.15 -5.14
CA ARG A 423 21.09 -16.38 -6.24
C ARG A 423 19.68 -16.15 -5.73
N VAL A 424 18.96 -15.25 -6.38
CA VAL A 424 17.65 -14.78 -5.93
C VAL A 424 16.63 -14.94 -7.04
N SER A 425 15.45 -15.44 -6.68
CA SER A 425 14.31 -15.59 -7.57
C SER A 425 13.20 -14.62 -7.17
N ALA A 426 12.63 -13.96 -8.17
CA ALA A 426 11.44 -13.13 -8.08
C ALA A 426 10.17 -13.85 -8.53
N ALA A 427 10.25 -15.16 -8.80
CA ALA A 427 9.18 -15.93 -9.44
C ALA A 427 7.87 -15.98 -8.64
N THR A 428 7.90 -15.71 -7.32
CA THR A 428 6.69 -15.64 -6.49
C THR A 428 6.04 -14.25 -6.48
N SER A 429 6.63 -13.26 -7.16
CA SER A 429 5.97 -11.96 -7.42
C SER A 429 4.69 -12.18 -8.22
N PHE A 430 3.64 -11.41 -7.92
CA PHE A 430 2.34 -11.62 -8.56
C PHE A 430 1.58 -10.31 -8.76
N ASP A 431 0.66 -10.34 -9.72
CA ASP A 431 -0.36 -9.33 -9.94
C ASP A 431 -1.72 -9.91 -9.54
N VAL A 432 -2.49 -9.18 -8.73
CA VAL A 432 -3.80 -9.67 -8.24
C VAL A 432 -4.80 -9.87 -9.39
N ASN A 433 -4.64 -9.13 -10.48
CA ASN A 433 -5.48 -9.19 -11.66
C ASN A 433 -4.88 -10.08 -12.76
N GLY A 434 -3.80 -10.82 -12.47
CA GLY A 434 -3.15 -11.76 -13.39
C GLY A 434 -2.42 -11.07 -14.56
N ARG A 435 -2.15 -9.78 -14.47
CA ARG A 435 -1.42 -9.03 -15.50
C ARG A 435 0.03 -9.50 -15.58
N LYS A 436 0.61 -9.46 -16.79
CA LYS A 436 2.00 -9.82 -17.02
C LYS A 436 2.93 -8.86 -16.28
N LEU A 437 3.91 -9.43 -15.56
CA LEU A 437 4.92 -8.66 -14.84
C LEU A 437 6.19 -8.43 -15.66
N THR A 438 6.81 -7.29 -15.43
CA THR A 438 8.22 -7.00 -15.78
C THR A 438 9.01 -6.75 -14.49
N TYR A 439 10.28 -7.16 -14.46
CA TYR A 439 11.11 -7.17 -13.26
C TYR A 439 12.23 -6.13 -13.39
N HIS A 440 12.41 -5.32 -12.35
CA HIS A 440 13.36 -4.22 -12.33
C HIS A 440 14.19 -4.31 -11.06
N TRP A 441 15.43 -4.77 -11.20
CA TRP A 441 16.39 -4.82 -10.10
C TRP A 441 17.20 -3.53 -10.06
N LYS A 442 17.26 -2.89 -8.88
CA LYS A 442 17.93 -1.61 -8.69
C LYS A 442 18.80 -1.65 -7.45
N VAL A 443 20.04 -1.19 -7.59
CA VAL A 443 20.87 -0.85 -6.45
C VAL A 443 20.36 0.49 -5.92
N LEU A 444 19.79 0.48 -4.72
CA LEU A 444 19.22 1.65 -4.07
C LEU A 444 20.27 2.38 -3.22
N ARG A 445 21.20 1.61 -2.65
CA ARG A 445 22.29 2.12 -1.83
C ARG A 445 23.51 1.21 -1.97
N SER A 446 24.65 1.75 -2.40
CA SER A 446 25.94 1.06 -2.42
C SER A 446 27.09 2.05 -2.62
N GLY A 447 28.30 1.67 -2.21
CA GLY A 447 29.49 2.33 -2.74
C GLY A 447 29.63 2.02 -4.23
N ASP A 448 30.37 2.87 -4.94
CA ASP A 448 30.60 2.71 -6.39
C ASP A 448 31.15 1.32 -6.70
N ASP A 449 30.52 0.63 -7.67
CA ASP A 449 30.88 -0.68 -8.21
C ASP A 449 30.96 -1.86 -7.21
N LYS A 450 30.44 -1.70 -5.98
CA LYS A 450 30.45 -2.75 -4.94
C LYS A 450 29.32 -3.78 -5.04
N VAL A 451 28.34 -3.54 -5.91
CA VAL A 451 27.19 -4.42 -6.08
C VAL A 451 27.00 -4.71 -7.56
N ARG A 452 26.91 -6.00 -7.90
CA ARG A 452 26.70 -6.47 -9.27
C ARG A 452 25.48 -7.36 -9.31
N ILE A 453 24.57 -7.10 -10.25
CA ILE A 453 23.33 -7.87 -10.43
C ILE A 453 23.31 -8.42 -11.86
N GLN A 454 23.31 -9.73 -12.01
CA GLN A 454 23.30 -10.42 -13.29
C GLN A 454 21.98 -11.20 -13.47
N PRO A 455 21.11 -10.79 -14.41
CA PRO A 455 19.95 -11.59 -14.81
C PRO A 455 20.36 -12.96 -15.35
N LEU A 456 19.67 -14.01 -14.91
CA LEU A 456 19.91 -15.40 -15.31
C LEU A 456 18.92 -15.89 -16.38
N ASN A 457 17.91 -15.08 -16.68
CA ASN A 457 16.90 -15.36 -17.68
C ASN A 457 16.44 -14.07 -18.38
N SER A 458 15.76 -14.21 -19.51
CA SER A 458 15.41 -13.08 -20.38
C SER A 458 14.42 -12.09 -19.78
N ASN A 459 13.61 -12.52 -18.80
CA ASN A 459 12.67 -11.65 -18.09
C ASN A 459 13.23 -11.08 -16.78
N ALA A 460 14.49 -11.40 -16.43
CA ALA A 460 15.16 -11.02 -15.18
C ALA A 460 14.38 -11.42 -13.91
N SER A 461 13.58 -12.49 -13.97
CA SER A 461 12.89 -13.02 -12.78
C SER A 461 13.82 -13.83 -11.88
N GLU A 462 15.04 -14.13 -12.31
CA GLU A 462 16.11 -14.71 -11.48
C GLU A 462 17.42 -13.95 -11.73
N VAL A 463 18.15 -13.68 -10.65
CA VAL A 463 19.42 -12.94 -10.69
C VAL A 463 20.47 -13.58 -9.80
N ASP A 464 21.72 -13.49 -10.22
CA ASP A 464 22.87 -13.58 -9.32
C ASP A 464 23.24 -12.17 -8.83
N ILE A 465 23.44 -12.04 -7.52
CA ILE A 465 23.83 -10.81 -6.85
C ILE A 465 25.17 -11.05 -6.16
N GLU A 466 26.12 -10.17 -6.44
CA GLU A 466 27.39 -10.10 -5.73
C GLU A 466 27.46 -8.80 -4.94
N ILE A 467 27.91 -8.90 -3.68
CA ILE A 467 28.04 -7.79 -2.75
C ILE A 467 29.46 -7.83 -2.20
N ASP A 468 30.23 -6.78 -2.49
CA ASP A 468 31.57 -6.62 -1.92
C ASP A 468 31.50 -6.02 -0.50
N TYR A 469 32.57 -6.25 0.26
CA TYR A 469 32.81 -5.53 1.50
C TYR A 469 32.82 -4.02 1.23
N HIS A 470 32.09 -3.29 2.08
CA HIS A 470 31.82 -1.87 1.92
C HIS A 470 32.03 -1.15 3.26
N PRO A 471 33.15 -0.43 3.45
CA PRO A 471 33.33 0.38 4.66
C PRO A 471 32.33 1.55 4.68
N ARG A 472 32.26 2.25 5.82
CA ARG A 472 31.43 3.45 5.95
C ARG A 472 31.78 4.45 4.87
N THR A 473 30.81 4.77 4.02
CA THR A 473 30.98 5.77 2.96
C THR A 473 29.65 6.42 2.60
N ASN A 474 29.71 7.56 1.90
CA ASN A 474 28.54 8.14 1.25
C ASN A 474 28.20 7.26 0.04
N ASN A 475 27.19 6.41 0.21
CA ASN A 475 26.92 5.26 -0.66
C ASN A 475 25.60 5.42 -1.45
N GLY A 476 25.32 6.62 -1.94
CA GLY A 476 24.15 6.93 -2.73
C GLY A 476 22.82 6.80 -1.98
N GLY A 477 21.72 7.20 -2.62
CA GLY A 477 20.36 7.16 -2.06
C GLY A 477 20.06 8.17 -0.94
N THR A 478 21.05 8.54 -0.12
CA THR A 478 20.98 9.61 0.88
C THR A 478 22.31 10.38 0.92
N THR A 479 22.33 11.53 1.59
CA THR A 479 23.57 12.27 1.88
C THR A 479 24.34 11.74 3.09
N LEU A 480 23.78 10.77 3.82
CA LEU A 480 24.38 10.26 5.06
C LEU A 480 25.32 9.09 4.76
N PRO A 481 26.50 9.05 5.39
CA PRO A 481 27.38 7.90 5.28
C PRO A 481 26.78 6.67 5.97
N SER A 482 27.01 5.49 5.40
CA SER A 482 26.59 4.22 5.98
C SER A 482 27.44 3.06 5.46
N ASN A 483 27.32 1.93 6.15
CA ASN A 483 27.93 0.65 5.81
C ASN A 483 26.84 -0.34 5.39
N ARG A 484 25.75 0.16 4.82
CA ARG A 484 24.61 -0.63 4.37
C ARG A 484 24.46 -0.60 2.85
N VAL A 485 24.23 -1.77 2.27
CA VAL A 485 23.82 -1.95 0.87
C VAL A 485 22.32 -2.23 0.84
N ASP A 486 21.57 -1.49 0.02
CA ASP A 486 20.15 -1.73 -0.26
C ASP A 486 19.97 -2.07 -1.75
N ILE A 487 19.30 -3.17 -2.05
CA ILE A 487 18.88 -3.58 -3.39
C ILE A 487 17.37 -3.72 -3.40
N GLY A 488 16.71 -3.10 -4.38
CA GLY A 488 15.27 -3.18 -4.58
C GLY A 488 14.92 -4.02 -5.79
N LEU A 489 13.99 -4.97 -5.62
CA LEU A 489 13.22 -5.55 -6.72
C LEU A 489 11.89 -4.80 -6.82
N PHE A 490 11.63 -4.23 -8.00
CA PHE A 490 10.34 -3.68 -8.37
C PHE A 490 9.74 -4.54 -9.47
N VAL A 491 8.44 -4.80 -9.38
CA VAL A 491 7.70 -5.40 -10.49
C VAL A 491 6.67 -4.42 -11.03
N HIS A 492 6.44 -4.44 -12.34
CA HIS A 492 5.48 -3.54 -13.00
C HIS A 492 4.48 -4.35 -13.82
N ASN A 493 3.19 -4.06 -13.65
CA ASN A 493 2.06 -4.80 -14.25
C ASN A 493 1.50 -4.14 -15.54
N GLY A 494 2.20 -3.13 -16.05
CA GLY A 494 1.76 -2.31 -17.18
C GLY A 494 1.07 -1.02 -16.78
N SER A 495 0.61 -0.90 -15.52
CA SER A 495 -0.06 0.32 -15.01
C SER A 495 0.66 0.91 -13.80
N TYR A 496 1.15 0.08 -12.87
CA TYR A 496 1.82 0.52 -11.64
C TYR A 496 3.06 -0.31 -11.33
N TYR A 497 4.05 0.34 -10.70
CA TYR A 497 5.13 -0.32 -9.99
C TYR A 497 4.64 -0.83 -8.63
N SER A 498 5.22 -1.95 -8.17
CA SER A 498 5.04 -2.46 -6.82
C SER A 498 5.77 -1.60 -5.79
N MET A 499 5.39 -1.74 -4.52
CA MET A 499 6.35 -1.53 -3.44
C MET A 499 7.56 -2.46 -3.66
N PRO A 500 8.81 -2.02 -3.43
CA PRO A 500 9.94 -2.91 -3.64
C PRO A 500 9.99 -4.01 -2.58
N ALA A 501 10.38 -5.21 -3.00
CA ALA A 501 10.99 -6.17 -2.10
C ALA A 501 12.47 -5.77 -1.93
N LEU A 502 12.97 -5.78 -0.70
CA LEU A 502 14.31 -5.28 -0.36
C LEU A 502 15.27 -6.43 -0.04
N ILE A 503 16.52 -6.29 -0.48
CA ILE A 503 17.66 -7.11 -0.04
C ILE A 503 18.67 -6.15 0.55
N THR A 504 18.98 -6.34 1.83
CA THR A 504 19.87 -5.47 2.57
C THR A 504 21.05 -6.25 3.10
N SER A 505 22.25 -5.65 3.03
CA SER A 505 23.46 -6.17 3.65
C SER A 505 24.15 -5.08 4.45
N PHE A 506 24.68 -5.39 5.62
CA PHE A 506 25.41 -4.44 6.47
C PHE A 506 26.74 -5.02 6.90
N THR A 507 27.83 -4.28 6.69
CA THR A 507 29.14 -4.63 7.28
C THR A 507 29.30 -3.96 8.64
N LEU A 508 30.01 -4.63 9.54
CA LEU A 508 30.24 -4.10 10.88
C LEU A 508 31.15 -2.86 10.81
N ASP A 509 30.64 -1.76 11.32
CA ASP A 509 31.27 -0.45 11.21
C ASP A 509 32.54 -0.30 12.07
N ASN A 510 32.63 -1.09 13.13
CA ASN A 510 33.82 -1.18 13.97
C ASN A 510 34.94 -2.00 13.32
N GLU A 511 34.81 -2.40 12.04
CA GLU A 511 35.82 -3.14 11.32
C GLU A 511 36.30 -2.40 10.08
N THR A 512 37.61 -2.17 9.99
CA THR A 512 38.27 -1.72 8.76
C THR A 512 38.99 -2.90 8.15
N ARG A 513 38.74 -3.18 6.86
CA ARG A 513 39.38 -4.28 6.14
C ARG A 513 40.07 -3.79 4.88
N ILE A 514 41.27 -4.32 4.66
CA ILE A 514 42.07 -4.06 3.46
C ILE A 514 42.19 -5.37 2.69
N TYR A 515 41.94 -5.30 1.39
CA TYR A 515 42.04 -6.42 0.47
C TYR A 515 43.08 -6.10 -0.61
N ASP A 516 43.76 -7.12 -1.13
CA ASP A 516 44.61 -7.00 -2.31
C ASP A 516 43.77 -6.98 -3.60
N ASP A 517 44.44 -6.77 -4.75
CA ASP A 517 43.78 -6.73 -6.07
C ASP A 517 43.13 -8.08 -6.48
N GLN A 518 43.46 -9.17 -5.78
CA GLN A 518 42.87 -10.49 -5.97
C GLN A 518 41.70 -10.75 -5.00
N GLY A 519 41.38 -9.80 -4.11
CA GLY A 519 40.32 -9.90 -3.12
C GLY A 519 40.68 -10.74 -1.90
N ASN A 520 41.97 -11.01 -1.65
CA ASN A 520 42.42 -11.66 -0.42
C ASN A 520 42.51 -10.62 0.70
N LEU A 521 42.11 -11.01 1.91
CA LEU A 521 42.21 -10.15 3.08
C LEU A 521 43.69 -9.94 3.46
N VAL A 522 44.14 -8.69 3.42
CA VAL A 522 45.49 -8.27 3.83
C VAL A 522 45.51 -7.91 5.31
N SER A 523 44.54 -7.12 5.77
CA SER A 523 44.41 -6.74 7.18
C SER A 523 42.96 -6.52 7.58
N LYS A 524 42.68 -6.76 8.87
CA LYS A 524 41.39 -6.48 9.51
C LYS A 524 41.68 -5.85 10.88
N GLU A 525 41.27 -4.61 11.04
CA GLU A 525 41.49 -3.82 12.24
C GLU A 525 40.15 -3.44 12.89
N GLN A 526 40.12 -3.42 14.22
CA GLN A 526 38.98 -2.92 14.97
C GLN A 526 39.14 -1.41 15.17
N ASN A 527 38.11 -0.64 14.85
CA ASN A 527 38.07 0.80 15.06
C ASN A 527 37.03 1.16 16.14
N THR A 528 36.92 2.45 16.47
CA THR A 528 36.04 2.94 17.56
C THR A 528 34.63 3.29 17.11
N ASN A 529 34.27 3.07 15.84
CA ASN A 529 32.92 3.32 15.35
C ASN A 529 31.90 2.46 16.10
N TYR A 530 30.74 3.04 16.34
CA TYR A 530 29.67 2.35 17.04
C TYR A 530 29.05 1.25 16.17
N VAL A 531 28.97 0.05 16.74
CA VAL A 531 28.10 -1.04 16.28
C VAL A 531 27.29 -1.50 17.47
N HIS A 532 25.98 -1.64 17.27
CA HIS A 532 25.08 -2.08 18.34
C HIS A 532 25.56 -3.43 18.91
N PRO A 533 25.62 -3.62 20.24
CA PRO A 533 26.15 -4.84 20.85
C PRO A 533 25.51 -6.14 20.33
N LEU A 534 24.22 -6.10 20.01
CA LEU A 534 23.48 -7.25 19.44
C LEU A 534 23.90 -7.63 18.00
N LEU A 535 24.64 -6.78 17.30
CA LEU A 535 25.21 -7.07 15.97
C LEU A 535 26.68 -7.47 16.02
N LYS A 536 27.33 -7.43 17.19
CA LYS A 536 28.72 -7.85 17.33
C LYS A 536 28.88 -9.36 17.20
#